data_AF-A0A7K1TRR0-F1
#
_entry.id   AF-A0A7K1TRR0-F1
#
_cell.length_a   1.000
_cell.length_b   1.000
_cell.length_c   1.000
_cell.angle_alpha   90.00
_cell.angle_beta   90.00
_cell.angle_gamma   90.00
#
_symmetry.space_group_name_H-M   'P 1'
#
loop_
_entity.id
_entity.type
_entity.pdbx_description
1 polymer ?
#
loop_
_entity_poly.entity_id
_entity_poly.type
_entity_poly.pdbx_seq_one_letter_code
_entity_poly.pdbx_strand_id
1 'polypeptide(L)'
;MVAESDEQAVETEAPGWKPTPEAKKKATTFRWIAVALWVVAIVGEAVGIFWLLRQRVYVGEEGTFTRDPETGLVSESGVTAIFPQWAFISLLVLLVVIAALSITGSVLWKKANRLDPARKSDKARFFVQNQLGAIIAIIAFLPLVILIFLNKDMDKGQKATAGIVGVALALLATYIGIDFAPASVEQYTADQSTVVMLLGKDQVVWVDGGKVYHVCDEVPDVQTGSEIRTGTTAEAIEAGKTRLTLEFASELKKCGLPVPENSAEIVSAIREIRDGATGVVLPAPVWGEGVTPPIVVKDAAPAN
;
A
#
# COMPACT_ATOMS: atom_id res chain seq x y z
N MET A 1 -5.76 -55.27 10.51
CA MET A 1 -4.58 -54.58 11.08
C MET A 1 -3.69 -54.23 9.90
N VAL A 2 -4.01 -53.13 9.22
CA VAL A 2 -3.40 -51.79 9.39
C VAL A 2 -1.92 -51.80 9.03
N ALA A 3 -1.60 -51.20 7.88
CA ALA A 3 -0.65 -50.09 7.79
C ALA A 3 -0.82 -49.45 6.40
N GLU A 4 -1.66 -48.42 6.38
CA GLU A 4 -1.82 -47.45 5.30
C GLU A 4 -0.51 -46.68 5.15
N SER A 5 0.02 -46.62 3.93
CA SER A 5 1.19 -45.82 3.58
C SER A 5 0.81 -44.34 3.59
N ASP A 6 1.49 -43.54 4.41
CA ASP A 6 1.40 -42.08 4.46
C ASP A 6 1.56 -41.49 3.05
N GLU A 7 0.42 -41.08 2.49
CA GLU A 7 0.33 -40.25 1.30
C GLU A 7 0.76 -38.83 1.70
N GLN A 8 2.06 -38.56 1.59
CA GLN A 8 2.56 -37.19 1.62
C GLN A 8 1.94 -36.46 0.43
N ALA A 9 0.88 -35.71 0.71
CA ALA A 9 0.34 -34.69 -0.18
C ALA A 9 1.44 -33.65 -0.44
N VAL A 10 2.20 -33.85 -1.52
CA VAL A 10 3.02 -32.81 -2.11
C VAL A 10 2.06 -31.87 -2.82
N GLU A 11 1.56 -30.85 -2.10
CA GLU A 11 0.98 -29.65 -2.71
C GLU A 11 2.06 -29.04 -3.61
N THR A 12 2.05 -29.42 -4.88
CA THR A 12 2.96 -28.89 -5.89
C THR A 12 2.35 -27.58 -6.39
N GLU A 13 2.38 -26.53 -5.56
CA GLU A 13 2.21 -25.18 -6.09
C GLU A 13 3.33 -24.95 -7.12
N ALA A 14 2.98 -24.61 -8.35
CA ALA A 14 3.91 -24.15 -9.37
C ALA A 14 4.89 -23.12 -8.76
N PRO A 15 6.17 -23.06 -9.19
CA PRO A 15 7.14 -22.15 -8.58
C PRO A 15 6.70 -20.70 -8.82
N GLY A 16 5.91 -20.17 -7.88
CA GLY A 16 5.34 -18.84 -7.97
C GLY A 16 6.43 -17.79 -8.05
N TRP A 17 6.08 -16.65 -8.65
CA TRP A 17 6.96 -15.51 -8.81
C TRP A 17 7.72 -15.21 -7.52
N LYS A 18 9.02 -14.93 -7.65
CA LYS A 18 9.89 -14.57 -6.52
C LYS A 18 10.54 -13.21 -6.79
N PRO A 19 10.66 -12.37 -5.77
CA PRO A 19 11.38 -11.12 -5.89
C PRO A 19 12.88 -11.40 -6.09
N THR A 20 13.55 -10.49 -6.79
CA THR A 20 15.01 -10.48 -6.83
C THR A 20 15.59 -10.31 -5.41
N PRO A 21 16.83 -10.74 -5.15
CA PRO A 21 17.47 -10.51 -3.85
C PRO A 21 17.53 -9.03 -3.48
N GLU A 22 17.74 -8.15 -4.47
CA GLU A 22 17.79 -6.71 -4.27
C GLU A 22 16.41 -6.11 -3.99
N ALA A 23 15.37 -6.49 -4.73
CA ALA A 23 13.99 -6.10 -4.45
C ALA A 23 13.57 -6.52 -3.04
N LYS A 24 13.90 -7.76 -2.63
CA LYS A 24 13.63 -8.27 -1.28
C LYS A 24 14.34 -7.44 -0.21
N LYS A 25 15.62 -7.11 -0.41
CA LYS A 25 16.39 -6.26 0.51
C LYS A 25 15.77 -4.86 0.62
N LYS A 26 15.45 -4.22 -0.52
CA LYS A 26 14.78 -2.91 -0.57
C LYS A 26 13.43 -2.94 0.16
N ALA A 27 12.63 -3.99 -0.05
CA ALA A 27 11.36 -4.19 0.62
C ALA A 27 11.53 -4.26 2.15
N THR A 28 12.49 -5.06 2.64
CA THR A 28 12.79 -5.15 4.07
C THR A 28 13.23 -3.81 4.64
N THR A 29 14.10 -3.07 3.96
CA THR A 29 14.53 -1.73 4.39
C THR A 29 13.36 -0.76 4.48
N PHE A 30 12.49 -0.71 3.46
CA PHE A 30 11.31 0.16 3.48
C PHE A 30 10.33 -0.20 4.60
N ARG A 31 10.13 -1.49 4.90
CA ARG A 31 9.30 -1.92 6.04
C ARG A 31 9.86 -1.43 7.37
N TRP A 32 11.16 -1.58 7.59
CA TRP A 32 11.79 -1.11 8.83
C TRP A 32 11.71 0.40 9.00
N ILE A 33 11.95 1.16 7.93
CA ILE A 33 11.81 2.62 7.96
C ILE A 33 10.34 3.00 8.23
N ALA A 34 9.38 2.35 7.56
CA ALA A 34 7.97 2.60 7.79
C ALA A 34 7.56 2.34 9.24
N VAL A 35 7.97 1.20 9.81
CA VAL A 35 7.72 0.86 11.21
C VAL A 35 8.37 1.88 12.14
N ALA A 36 9.60 2.31 11.89
CA ALA A 36 10.25 3.34 12.70
C ALA A 36 9.49 4.67 12.67
N LEU A 37 9.05 5.12 11.50
CA LEU A 37 8.24 6.35 11.35
C LEU A 37 6.92 6.24 12.11
N TRP A 38 6.26 5.09 12.04
CA TRP A 38 5.03 4.83 12.78
C TRP A 38 5.23 4.79 14.29
N VAL A 39 6.31 4.17 14.77
CA VAL A 39 6.65 4.19 16.20
C VAL A 39 6.89 5.62 16.66
N VAL A 40 7.61 6.44 15.89
CA VAL A 40 7.81 7.86 16.23
C VAL A 40 6.48 8.62 16.25
N ALA A 41 5.56 8.34 15.32
CA ALA A 41 4.23 8.93 15.31
C ALA A 41 3.41 8.57 16.56
N ILE A 42 3.41 7.29 16.96
CA ILE A 42 2.73 6.81 18.17
C ILE A 42 3.37 7.39 19.45
N VAL A 43 4.70 7.52 19.49
CA VAL A 43 5.38 8.20 20.60
C VAL A 43 4.98 9.68 20.65
N GLY A 44 4.90 10.35 19.49
CA GLY A 44 4.38 11.71 19.40
C GLY A 44 2.96 11.83 19.93
N GLU A 45 2.09 10.90 19.56
CA GLU A 45 0.73 10.80 20.09
C GLU A 45 0.72 10.65 21.61
N ALA A 46 1.53 9.73 22.16
CA ALA A 46 1.65 9.51 23.60
C ALA A 46 2.14 10.78 24.33
N VAL A 47 3.10 11.52 23.76
CA VAL A 47 3.53 12.82 24.29
C VAL A 47 2.39 13.84 24.26
N GLY A 48 1.62 13.87 23.17
CA GLY A 48 0.39 14.67 23.06
C GLY A 48 -0.57 14.38 24.20
N ILE A 49 -0.87 13.10 24.44
CA ILE A 49 -1.84 12.64 25.44
C ILE A 49 -1.35 12.85 26.88
N PHE A 50 -0.15 12.35 27.20
CA PHE A 50 0.31 12.25 28.59
C PHE A 50 1.02 13.50 29.09
N TRP A 51 1.49 14.37 28.19
CA TRP A 51 2.18 15.60 28.56
C TRP A 51 1.49 16.86 28.04
N LEU A 52 1.20 16.94 26.75
CA LEU A 52 0.72 18.19 26.14
C LEU A 52 -0.71 18.53 26.56
N LEU A 53 -1.64 17.57 26.51
CA LEU A 53 -3.04 17.78 26.93
C LEU A 53 -3.19 18.03 28.45
N ARG A 54 -2.13 17.82 29.24
CA ARG A 54 -2.13 18.08 30.69
C ARG A 54 -1.60 19.46 31.07
N GLN A 55 -1.16 20.26 30.11
CA GLN A 55 -0.68 21.62 30.37
C GLN A 55 -1.85 22.51 30.79
N ARG A 56 -1.67 23.23 31.89
CA ARG A 56 -2.67 24.13 32.46
C ARG A 56 -2.00 25.38 33.00
N VAL A 57 -2.63 26.53 32.76
CA VAL A 57 -2.27 27.80 33.39
C VAL A 57 -3.46 28.25 34.21
N TYR A 58 -3.21 28.67 35.44
CA TYR A 58 -4.24 29.18 36.33
C TYR A 58 -4.36 30.69 36.14
N VAL A 59 -5.58 31.17 35.90
CA VAL A 59 -5.89 32.59 35.72
C VAL A 59 -7.04 32.94 36.65
N GLY A 60 -6.94 34.12 37.28
CA GLY A 60 -7.84 34.59 38.33
C GLY A 60 -7.09 34.91 39.62
N GLU A 61 -7.66 35.79 40.44
CA GLU A 61 -7.12 36.19 41.74
C GLU A 61 -8.17 35.90 42.81
N GLU A 62 -7.79 35.16 43.86
CA GLU A 62 -8.70 34.83 44.97
C GLU A 62 -9.26 36.11 45.60
N GLY A 63 -10.57 36.16 45.84
CA GLY A 63 -11.23 37.34 46.42
C GLY A 63 -11.54 38.47 45.44
N THR A 64 -11.34 38.29 44.13
CA THR A 64 -11.86 39.24 43.13
C THR A 64 -13.34 38.97 42.88
N PHE A 65 -14.14 40.04 42.92
CA PHE A 65 -15.58 39.99 42.85
C PHE A 65 -16.04 40.70 41.59
N THR A 66 -16.58 39.95 40.62
CA THR A 66 -17.12 40.53 39.37
C THR A 66 -18.62 40.72 39.49
N ARG A 67 -19.09 41.90 39.08
CA ARG A 67 -20.52 42.20 39.03
C ARG A 67 -21.10 41.75 37.70
N ASP A 68 -22.05 40.83 37.74
CA ASP A 68 -22.77 40.35 36.56
C ASP A 68 -23.57 41.53 35.95
N PRO A 69 -23.35 41.88 34.67
CA PRO A 69 -24.05 42.99 34.03
C PRO A 69 -25.53 42.73 33.75
N GLU A 70 -25.99 41.48 33.73
CA GLU A 70 -27.41 41.13 33.53
C GLU A 70 -28.19 41.06 34.85
N THR A 71 -27.56 40.52 35.91
CA THR A 71 -28.24 40.30 37.20
C THR A 71 -27.87 41.31 38.28
N GLY A 72 -26.77 42.06 38.09
CA GLY A 72 -26.23 43.01 39.07
C GLY A 72 -25.65 42.36 40.33
N LEU A 73 -25.66 41.02 40.40
CA LEU A 73 -25.13 40.23 41.50
C LEU A 73 -23.61 40.16 41.41
N VAL A 74 -22.98 40.10 42.58
CA VAL A 74 -21.53 40.03 42.70
C VAL A 74 -21.16 38.58 42.90
N SER A 75 -20.44 38.00 41.94
CA SER A 75 -19.92 36.63 42.01
C SER A 75 -18.41 36.65 42.23
N GLU A 76 -17.94 35.73 43.08
CA GLU A 76 -16.51 35.54 43.31
C GLU A 76 -15.88 34.90 42.07
N SER A 77 -14.94 35.61 41.45
CA SER A 77 -14.15 35.13 40.34
C SER A 77 -13.10 34.14 40.88
N GLY A 78 -13.45 32.86 40.93
CA GLY A 78 -12.52 31.81 41.36
C GLY A 78 -11.34 31.62 40.40
N VAL A 79 -10.25 31.03 40.89
CA VAL A 79 -9.10 30.63 40.07
C VAL A 79 -9.53 29.51 39.11
N THR A 80 -9.39 29.75 37.79
CA THR A 80 -9.75 28.76 36.76
C THR A 80 -8.52 28.25 36.03
N ALA A 81 -8.53 26.97 35.67
CA ALA A 81 -7.49 26.36 34.85
C ALA A 81 -7.86 26.50 33.36
N ILE A 82 -6.94 27.03 32.56
CA ILE A 82 -7.10 27.14 31.11
C ILE A 82 -5.96 26.44 30.38
N PHE A 83 -6.26 25.93 29.18
CA PHE A 83 -5.29 25.34 28.30
C PHE A 83 -4.43 26.42 27.61
N PRO A 84 -3.10 26.43 27.82
CA PRO A 84 -2.27 27.53 27.36
C PRO A 84 -2.12 27.55 25.84
N GLN A 85 -2.05 28.76 25.26
CA GLN A 85 -1.98 28.95 23.80
C GLN A 85 -0.76 28.30 23.15
N TRP A 86 0.41 28.31 23.81
CA TRP A 86 1.60 27.64 23.28
C TRP A 86 1.40 26.12 23.15
N ALA A 87 0.69 25.51 24.12
CA ALA A 87 0.40 24.08 24.09
C ALA A 87 -0.61 23.75 22.99
N PHE A 88 -1.58 24.64 22.76
CA PHE A 88 -2.51 24.52 21.64
C PHE A 88 -1.84 24.59 20.27
N ILE A 89 -0.95 25.57 20.06
CA ILE A 89 -0.18 25.65 18.81
C ILE A 89 0.70 24.40 18.63
N SER A 90 1.36 23.96 19.71
CA SER A 90 2.17 22.73 19.70
C SER A 90 1.34 21.49 19.36
N LEU A 91 0.08 21.44 19.81
CA LEU A 91 -0.83 20.34 19.51
C LEU A 91 -1.17 20.27 18.02
N LEU A 92 -1.46 21.42 17.39
CA LEU A 92 -1.74 21.48 15.96
C LEU A 92 -0.51 21.06 15.13
N VAL A 93 0.67 21.54 15.50
CA VAL A 93 1.93 21.14 14.85
C VAL A 93 2.17 19.65 15.02
N LEU A 94 1.96 19.11 16.23
CA LEU A 94 2.11 17.69 16.52
C LEU A 94 1.18 16.83 15.66
N LEU A 95 -0.10 17.22 15.52
CA LEU A 95 -1.05 16.51 14.65
C LEU A 95 -0.57 16.45 13.19
N VAL A 96 -0.04 17.55 12.66
CA VAL A 96 0.50 17.61 11.30
C VAL A 96 1.75 16.73 11.17
N VAL A 97 2.64 16.73 12.16
CA VAL A 97 3.84 15.88 12.17
C VAL A 97 3.47 14.40 12.22
N ILE A 98 2.53 14.00 13.08
CA ILE A 98 2.01 12.63 13.16
C ILE A 98 1.40 12.22 11.80
N ALA A 99 0.63 13.10 11.15
CA ALA A 99 0.07 12.84 9.83
C ALA A 99 1.17 12.56 8.80
N ALA A 100 2.19 13.43 8.73
CA ALA A 100 3.29 13.31 7.78
C ALA A 100 4.09 12.02 7.98
N LEU A 101 4.41 11.67 9.22
CA LEU A 101 5.12 10.44 9.57
C LEU A 101 4.28 9.20 9.21
N SER A 102 3.00 9.19 9.59
CA SER A 102 2.07 8.09 9.29
C SER A 102 1.90 7.86 7.79
N ILE A 103 1.66 8.92 7.03
CA ILE A 103 1.50 8.88 5.58
C ILE A 103 2.78 8.40 4.90
N THR A 104 3.94 8.93 5.31
CA THR A 104 5.23 8.54 4.72
C THR A 104 5.52 7.07 5.00
N GLY A 105 5.28 6.60 6.23
CA GLY A 105 5.38 5.18 6.58
C GLY A 105 4.48 4.30 5.71
N SER A 106 3.22 4.70 5.53
CA SER A 106 2.26 3.99 4.67
C SER A 106 2.66 3.93 3.20
N VAL A 107 3.20 5.02 2.65
CA VAL A 107 3.71 5.04 1.26
C VAL A 107 4.92 4.11 1.11
N LEU A 108 5.85 4.11 2.06
CA LEU A 108 7.02 3.21 2.04
C LEU A 108 6.59 1.75 2.20
N TRP A 109 5.61 1.47 3.07
CA TRP A 109 5.05 0.14 3.25
C TRP A 109 4.42 -0.40 1.97
N LYS A 110 3.64 0.42 1.25
CA LYS A 110 3.09 0.06 -0.08
C LYS A 110 4.17 -0.21 -1.11
N LYS A 111 5.24 0.59 -1.14
CA LYS A 111 6.39 0.33 -2.01
C LYS A 111 7.04 -1.02 -1.67
N ALA A 112 7.22 -1.32 -0.39
CA ALA A 112 7.74 -2.62 0.03
C ALA A 112 6.84 -3.78 -0.40
N ASN A 113 5.51 -3.61 -0.30
CA ASN A 113 4.54 -4.64 -0.70
C ASN A 113 4.55 -4.90 -2.21
N ARG A 114 4.88 -3.92 -3.05
CA ARG A 114 5.04 -4.14 -4.50
C ARG A 114 6.33 -4.90 -4.82
N LEU A 115 7.38 -4.67 -4.04
CA LEU A 115 8.66 -5.36 -4.22
C LEU A 115 8.63 -6.80 -3.67
N ASP A 116 7.84 -7.06 -2.62
CA ASP A 116 7.72 -8.36 -1.97
C ASP A 116 6.27 -8.58 -1.48
N PRO A 117 5.32 -8.86 -2.39
CA PRO A 117 3.91 -9.03 -2.06
C PRO A 117 3.63 -10.32 -1.28
N ALA A 118 2.55 -10.31 -0.50
CA ALA A 118 1.99 -11.52 0.04
C ALA A 118 1.26 -12.33 -1.06
N ARG A 119 1.11 -13.63 -0.81
CA ARG A 119 0.19 -14.48 -1.56
C ARG A 119 -1.25 -14.14 -1.18
N LYS A 120 -2.15 -14.08 -2.15
CA LYS A 120 -3.60 -13.95 -1.90
C LYS A 120 -4.18 -15.18 -1.22
N SER A 121 -3.59 -16.36 -1.43
CA SER A 121 -3.99 -17.59 -0.73
C SER A 121 -3.83 -17.46 0.79
N ASP A 122 -2.81 -16.74 1.27
CA ASP A 122 -2.64 -16.38 2.67
C ASP A 122 -3.45 -15.11 3.01
N LYS A 123 -4.76 -15.29 3.18
CA LYS A 123 -5.71 -14.18 3.42
C LYS A 123 -5.33 -13.31 4.60
N ALA A 124 -4.84 -13.89 5.69
CA ALA A 124 -4.50 -13.16 6.91
C ALA A 124 -3.29 -12.23 6.66
N ARG A 125 -2.19 -12.78 6.12
CA ARG A 125 -1.01 -11.99 5.81
C ARG A 125 -1.29 -10.97 4.71
N PHE A 126 -2.04 -11.35 3.68
CA PHE A 126 -2.44 -10.44 2.60
C PHE A 126 -3.27 -9.27 3.13
N PHE A 127 -4.24 -9.51 4.01
CA PHE A 127 -5.03 -8.45 4.64
C PHE A 127 -4.16 -7.52 5.48
N VAL A 128 -3.40 -8.07 6.44
CA VAL A 128 -2.58 -7.27 7.34
C VAL A 128 -1.57 -6.46 6.54
N GLN A 129 -0.83 -7.09 5.63
CA GLN A 129 0.19 -6.41 4.83
C GLN A 129 -0.40 -5.26 4.01
N ASN A 130 -1.60 -5.37 3.46
CA ASN A 130 -2.19 -4.33 2.60
C ASN A 130 -3.02 -3.27 3.34
N GLN A 131 -3.46 -3.55 4.57
CA GLN A 131 -4.26 -2.62 5.38
C GLN A 131 -3.51 -2.03 6.59
N LEU A 132 -2.27 -2.49 6.85
CA LEU A 132 -1.51 -2.05 8.04
C LEU A 132 -1.36 -0.53 8.12
N GLY A 133 -1.08 0.14 7.00
CA GLY A 133 -0.93 1.60 6.98
C GLY A 133 -2.19 2.34 7.47
N ALA A 134 -3.38 1.85 7.12
CA ALA A 134 -4.64 2.40 7.58
C ALA A 134 -4.90 2.09 9.06
N ILE A 135 -4.63 0.87 9.50
CA ILE A 135 -4.77 0.45 10.91
C ILE A 135 -3.88 1.33 11.81
N ILE A 136 -2.62 1.49 11.43
CA ILE A 136 -1.66 2.30 12.21
C ILE A 136 -2.06 3.79 12.19
N ALA A 137 -2.56 4.31 11.08
CA ALA A 137 -3.08 5.69 11.03
C ALA A 137 -4.24 5.90 12.02
N ILE A 138 -5.17 4.95 12.13
CA ILE A 138 -6.25 5.02 13.12
C ILE A 138 -5.69 5.00 14.54
N ILE A 139 -4.75 4.08 14.82
CA ILE A 139 -4.12 3.97 16.14
C ILE A 139 -3.43 5.28 16.53
N ALA A 140 -2.71 5.92 15.61
CA ALA A 140 -1.93 7.12 15.89
C ALA A 140 -2.76 8.41 16.08
N PHE A 141 -4.05 8.40 15.72
CA PHE A 141 -4.91 9.58 15.79
C PHE A 141 -6.10 9.42 16.73
N LEU A 142 -6.75 8.27 16.72
CA LEU A 142 -8.06 8.10 17.35
C LEU A 142 -8.04 8.39 18.86
N PRO A 143 -7.10 7.83 19.67
CA PRO A 143 -7.03 8.15 21.10
C PRO A 143 -6.79 9.63 21.36
N LEU A 144 -5.83 10.26 20.68
CA LEU A 144 -5.54 11.69 20.85
C LEU A 144 -6.74 12.57 20.48
N VAL A 145 -7.40 12.30 19.36
CA VAL A 145 -8.59 13.06 18.91
C VAL A 145 -9.74 12.96 19.92
N ILE A 146 -9.99 11.75 20.45
CA ILE A 146 -11.00 11.55 21.50
C ILE A 146 -10.66 12.39 22.72
N LEU A 147 -9.41 12.37 23.17
CA LEU A 147 -8.97 13.10 24.36
C LEU A 147 -8.96 14.62 24.18
N ILE A 148 -8.79 15.14 22.96
CA ILE A 148 -8.98 16.57 22.66
C ILE A 148 -10.42 16.99 22.98
N PHE A 149 -11.42 16.23 22.54
CA PHE A 149 -12.83 16.54 22.83
C PHE A 149 -13.18 16.41 24.32
N LEU A 150 -12.54 15.46 25.02
CA LEU A 150 -12.74 15.22 26.45
C LEU A 150 -11.92 16.17 27.36
N ASN A 151 -11.03 17.00 26.82
CA ASN A 151 -10.17 17.87 27.63
C ASN A 151 -10.99 18.97 28.33
N LYS A 152 -11.06 18.96 29.67
CA LYS A 152 -11.86 19.95 30.42
C LYS A 152 -11.27 21.37 30.43
N ASP A 153 -9.98 21.53 30.20
CA ASP A 153 -9.28 22.82 30.34
C ASP A 153 -9.22 23.58 28.99
N MET A 154 -9.64 22.96 27.88
CA MET A 154 -9.77 23.59 26.56
C MET A 154 -11.16 24.23 26.38
N ASP A 155 -11.20 25.41 25.75
CA ASP A 155 -12.46 26.05 25.37
C ASP A 155 -13.14 25.38 24.15
N LYS A 156 -14.40 25.79 23.87
CA LYS A 156 -15.19 25.21 22.77
C LYS A 156 -14.56 25.43 21.39
N GLY A 157 -13.93 26.59 21.16
CA GLY A 157 -13.25 26.92 19.92
C GLY A 157 -11.99 26.09 19.73
N GLN A 158 -11.15 25.98 20.76
CA GLN A 158 -9.95 25.14 20.74
C GLN A 158 -10.28 23.66 20.46
N LYS A 159 -11.30 23.11 21.13
CA LYS A 159 -11.76 21.74 20.88
C LYS A 159 -12.27 21.55 19.46
N ALA A 160 -13.10 22.47 18.98
CA ALA A 160 -13.64 22.41 17.62
C ALA A 160 -12.52 22.45 16.59
N THR A 161 -11.58 23.39 16.70
CA THR A 161 -10.47 23.52 15.76
C THR A 161 -9.54 22.31 15.78
N ALA A 162 -8.99 21.94 16.93
CA ALA A 162 -8.06 20.81 17.01
C ALA A 162 -8.74 19.48 16.69
N GLY A 163 -10.00 19.30 17.11
CA GLY A 163 -10.80 18.13 16.79
C GLY A 163 -11.05 17.98 15.28
N ILE A 164 -11.47 19.04 14.60
CA ILE A 164 -11.69 19.02 13.14
C ILE A 164 -10.38 18.75 12.39
N VAL A 165 -9.30 19.45 12.76
CA VAL A 165 -7.98 19.23 12.13
C VAL A 165 -7.51 17.79 12.36
N GLY A 166 -7.62 17.28 13.58
CA GLY A 166 -7.24 15.91 13.92
C GLY A 166 -8.06 14.86 13.15
N VAL A 167 -9.39 15.00 13.07
CA VAL A 167 -10.25 14.10 12.29
C VAL A 167 -9.92 14.16 10.80
N ALA A 168 -9.75 15.36 10.22
CA ALA A 168 -9.42 15.50 8.81
C ALA A 168 -8.08 14.84 8.45
N LEU A 169 -7.05 15.05 9.28
CA LEU A 169 -5.75 14.40 9.11
C LEU A 169 -5.82 12.89 9.29
N ALA A 170 -6.59 12.41 10.28
CA ALA A 170 -6.79 10.99 10.50
C ALA A 170 -7.45 10.29 9.30
N LEU A 171 -8.52 10.90 8.74
CA LEU A 171 -9.20 10.38 7.56
C LEU A 171 -8.28 10.37 6.33
N LEU A 172 -7.53 11.46 6.12
CA LEU A 172 -6.56 11.54 5.02
C LEU A 172 -5.46 10.48 5.16
N ALA A 173 -4.86 10.35 6.34
CA ALA A 173 -3.81 9.37 6.60
C ALA A 173 -4.32 7.93 6.47
N THR A 174 -5.54 7.67 6.95
CA THR A 174 -6.20 6.35 6.80
C THR A 174 -6.44 6.04 5.33
N TYR A 175 -7.03 6.97 4.57
CA TYR A 175 -7.29 6.78 3.14
C TYR A 175 -6.00 6.51 2.35
N ILE A 176 -4.94 7.28 2.60
CA ILE A 176 -3.62 7.04 1.99
C ILE A 176 -3.00 5.72 2.49
N GLY A 177 -3.35 5.27 3.70
CA GLY A 177 -2.93 4.00 4.28
C GLY A 177 -3.49 2.75 3.58
N ILE A 178 -4.70 2.85 3.00
CA ILE A 178 -5.39 1.72 2.34
C ILE A 178 -4.74 1.41 0.99
N ASP A 179 -4.26 0.19 0.76
CA ASP A 179 -3.90 -0.26 -0.59
C ASP A 179 -5.12 -0.83 -1.32
N PHE A 180 -5.70 -0.01 -2.21
CA PHE A 180 -6.87 -0.38 -3.03
C PHE A 180 -6.50 -1.28 -4.22
N ALA A 181 -5.23 -1.34 -4.62
CA ALA A 181 -4.75 -2.16 -5.71
C ALA A 181 -3.51 -2.96 -5.26
N PRO A 182 -3.69 -3.89 -4.30
CA PRO A 182 -2.60 -4.63 -3.70
C PRO A 182 -1.97 -5.61 -4.69
N ALA A 183 -0.65 -5.54 -4.81
CA ALA A 183 0.12 -6.54 -5.57
C ALA A 183 0.04 -7.91 -4.87
N SER A 184 0.10 -8.97 -5.66
CA SER A 184 0.05 -10.35 -5.18
C SER A 184 1.02 -11.23 -5.95
N VAL A 185 1.50 -12.29 -5.32
CA VAL A 185 2.36 -13.28 -5.97
C VAL A 185 1.65 -13.92 -7.16
N GLU A 186 0.34 -14.17 -7.05
CA GLU A 186 -0.49 -14.75 -8.10
C GLU A 186 -0.57 -13.83 -9.33
N GLN A 187 -0.73 -12.52 -9.11
CA GLN A 187 -0.70 -11.53 -10.20
C GLN A 187 0.65 -11.51 -10.93
N TYR A 188 1.75 -11.50 -10.18
CA TYR A 188 3.09 -11.49 -10.80
C TYR A 188 3.44 -12.83 -11.44
N THR A 189 2.94 -13.94 -10.89
CA THR A 189 3.08 -15.27 -11.50
C THR A 189 2.32 -15.34 -12.81
N ALA A 190 1.11 -14.79 -12.88
CA ALA A 190 0.33 -14.73 -14.11
C ALA A 190 1.05 -13.92 -15.19
N ASP A 191 1.51 -12.70 -14.85
CA ASP A 191 2.26 -11.85 -15.78
C ASP A 191 3.56 -12.54 -16.27
N GLN A 192 4.34 -13.14 -15.36
CA GLN A 192 5.57 -13.88 -15.69
C GLN A 192 5.29 -15.09 -16.57
N SER A 193 4.24 -15.86 -16.25
CA SER A 193 3.83 -17.02 -17.03
C SER A 193 3.40 -16.61 -18.44
N THR A 194 2.64 -15.53 -18.60
CA THR A 194 2.30 -14.97 -19.91
C THR A 194 3.55 -14.62 -20.70
N VAL A 195 4.50 -13.89 -20.12
CA VAL A 195 5.77 -13.53 -20.79
C VAL A 195 6.52 -14.78 -21.26
N VAL A 196 6.68 -15.77 -20.38
CA VAL A 196 7.37 -17.02 -20.71
C VAL A 196 6.65 -17.75 -21.84
N MET A 197 5.32 -17.90 -21.78
CA MET A 197 4.54 -18.56 -22.82
C MET A 197 4.59 -17.83 -24.18
N LEU A 198 4.70 -16.50 -24.17
CA LEU A 198 4.74 -15.67 -25.39
C LEU A 198 6.14 -15.55 -26.01
N LEU A 199 7.20 -15.56 -25.20
CA LEU A 199 8.57 -15.25 -25.67
C LEU A 199 9.56 -16.41 -25.51
N GLY A 200 9.16 -17.48 -24.84
CA GLY A 200 10.02 -18.63 -24.57
C GLY A 200 10.94 -18.49 -23.37
N LYS A 201 10.96 -17.31 -22.76
CA LYS A 201 11.83 -16.94 -21.64
C LYS A 201 11.22 -15.77 -20.89
N ASP A 202 11.60 -15.62 -19.62
CA ASP A 202 11.23 -14.48 -18.80
C ASP A 202 12.11 -13.28 -19.17
N GLN A 203 11.79 -12.61 -20.28
CA GLN A 203 12.50 -11.43 -20.75
C GLN A 203 11.51 -10.38 -21.25
N VAL A 204 11.52 -9.23 -20.59
CA VAL A 204 10.69 -8.07 -20.91
C VAL A 204 11.57 -6.84 -21.08
N VAL A 205 10.98 -5.80 -21.65
CA VAL A 205 11.65 -4.51 -21.82
C VAL A 205 10.88 -3.38 -21.15
N TRP A 206 11.60 -2.38 -20.68
CA TRP A 206 11.02 -1.20 -20.07
C TRP A 206 11.98 -0.02 -20.19
N VAL A 207 11.44 1.19 -19.98
CA VAL A 207 12.22 2.42 -19.80
C VAL A 207 12.04 2.92 -18.37
N ASP A 208 12.81 3.92 -17.92
CA ASP A 208 12.61 4.54 -16.60
C ASP A 208 11.20 5.10 -16.42
N GLY A 209 10.65 5.73 -17.47
CA GLY A 209 9.28 6.21 -17.52
C GLY A 209 8.22 5.10 -17.50
N GLY A 210 7.00 5.45 -17.11
CA GLY A 210 5.86 4.53 -17.15
C GLY A 210 5.83 3.48 -16.03
N LYS A 211 4.73 2.71 -15.99
CA LYS A 211 4.46 1.70 -14.94
C LYS A 211 4.38 0.27 -15.48
N VAL A 212 4.49 0.09 -16.79
CA VAL A 212 4.31 -1.20 -17.46
C VAL A 212 5.62 -1.63 -18.09
N TYR A 213 5.79 -2.94 -18.24
CA TYR A 213 6.83 -3.53 -19.06
C TYR A 213 6.19 -4.20 -20.28
N HIS A 214 6.99 -4.33 -21.33
CA HIS A 214 6.59 -4.65 -22.69
C HIS A 214 7.26 -5.94 -23.15
N VAL A 215 6.65 -6.60 -24.13
CA VAL A 215 7.18 -7.85 -24.70
C VAL A 215 8.20 -7.60 -25.82
N CYS A 216 8.34 -6.35 -26.26
CA CYS A 216 9.25 -5.96 -27.33
C CYS A 216 9.72 -4.51 -27.22
N ASP A 217 10.93 -4.21 -27.70
CA ASP A 217 11.59 -2.91 -27.68
C ASP A 217 11.25 -1.97 -28.85
N GLU A 218 10.61 -2.45 -29.92
CA GLU A 218 10.25 -1.64 -31.08
C GLU A 218 8.94 -0.84 -30.88
N VAL A 219 8.32 -0.92 -29.70
CA VAL A 219 7.01 -0.31 -29.43
C VAL A 219 7.17 1.18 -29.07
N PRO A 220 6.23 2.06 -29.47
CA PRO A 220 6.36 3.50 -29.24
C PRO A 220 6.51 3.87 -27.75
N ASP A 221 5.88 3.08 -26.87
CA ASP A 221 5.87 3.31 -25.42
C ASP A 221 7.25 3.19 -24.75
N VAL A 222 8.20 2.48 -25.38
CA VAL A 222 9.59 2.38 -24.91
C VAL A 222 10.55 3.20 -25.77
N GLN A 223 10.13 3.61 -26.98
CA GLN A 223 10.89 4.47 -27.89
C GLN A 223 10.71 5.97 -27.53
N THR A 224 10.89 6.29 -26.25
CA THR A 224 10.68 7.64 -25.69
C THR A 224 11.94 8.51 -25.72
N GLY A 225 13.07 7.98 -26.21
CA GLY A 225 14.39 8.60 -26.09
C GLY A 225 15.10 8.32 -24.76
N SER A 226 14.47 7.55 -23.86
CA SER A 226 15.10 7.03 -22.64
C SER A 226 15.90 5.75 -22.93
N GLU A 227 16.82 5.38 -22.03
CA GLU A 227 17.52 4.09 -22.10
C GLU A 227 16.51 2.94 -22.00
N ILE A 228 16.50 2.07 -23.01
CA ILE A 228 15.70 0.83 -23.02
C ILE A 228 16.47 -0.21 -22.21
N ARG A 229 15.79 -0.79 -21.23
CA ARG A 229 16.33 -1.87 -20.39
C ARG A 229 15.62 -3.16 -20.71
N THR A 230 16.38 -4.24 -20.63
CA THR A 230 15.92 -5.60 -20.89
C THR A 230 16.31 -6.48 -19.72
N GLY A 231 15.40 -7.32 -19.26
CA GLY A 231 15.63 -8.22 -18.14
C GLY A 231 14.39 -9.04 -17.81
N THR A 232 14.38 -9.69 -16.66
CA THR A 232 13.25 -10.49 -16.19
C THR A 232 12.08 -9.61 -15.74
N THR A 233 10.88 -10.20 -15.65
CA THR A 233 9.73 -9.55 -15.02
C THR A 233 10.02 -9.10 -13.58
N ALA A 234 10.78 -9.89 -12.81
CA ALA A 234 11.19 -9.52 -11.46
C ALA A 234 12.09 -8.28 -11.42
N GLU A 235 13.04 -8.15 -12.35
CA GLU A 235 13.90 -6.96 -12.50
C GLU A 235 13.10 -5.74 -12.96
N ALA A 236 12.10 -5.92 -13.83
CA ALA A 236 11.20 -4.83 -14.21
C ALA A 236 10.40 -4.31 -13.01
N ILE A 237 9.87 -5.21 -12.17
CA ILE A 237 9.18 -4.84 -10.92
C ILE A 237 10.13 -4.11 -9.97
N GLU A 238 11.36 -4.59 -9.84
CA GLU A 238 12.39 -3.92 -9.05
C GLU A 238 12.68 -2.49 -9.56
N ALA A 239 12.71 -2.29 -10.88
CA ALA A 239 12.85 -1.00 -11.53
C ALA A 239 11.60 -0.10 -11.43
N GLY A 240 10.60 -0.48 -10.63
CA GLY A 240 9.40 0.32 -10.36
C GLY A 240 8.29 0.12 -11.37
N LYS A 241 8.39 -0.87 -12.26
CA LYS A 241 7.26 -1.33 -13.06
C LYS A 241 6.31 -2.14 -12.19
N THR A 242 5.08 -2.32 -12.67
CA THR A 242 3.99 -2.86 -11.85
C THR A 242 3.25 -4.02 -12.50
N ARG A 243 3.30 -4.15 -13.83
CA ARG A 243 2.54 -5.15 -14.58
C ARG A 243 2.97 -5.24 -16.04
N LEU A 244 2.62 -6.35 -16.67
CA LEU A 244 2.69 -6.52 -18.13
C LEU A 244 1.65 -5.64 -18.83
N THR A 245 2.02 -5.06 -19.98
CA THR A 245 1.06 -4.43 -20.91
C THR A 245 -0.07 -5.39 -21.32
N LEU A 246 -1.30 -4.87 -21.44
CA LEU A 246 -2.40 -5.66 -22.01
C LEU A 246 -2.43 -5.62 -23.55
N GLU A 247 -1.59 -4.78 -24.15
CA GLU A 247 -1.49 -4.61 -25.60
C GLU A 247 -0.46 -5.56 -26.22
N PHE A 248 -0.02 -6.59 -25.50
CA PHE A 248 1.08 -7.48 -25.93
C PHE A 248 0.85 -8.09 -27.30
N ALA A 249 -0.39 -8.37 -27.71
CA ALA A 249 -0.70 -8.90 -29.04
C ALA A 249 -0.31 -7.92 -30.17
N SER A 250 -0.54 -6.62 -29.95
CA SER A 250 -0.15 -5.58 -30.90
C SER A 250 1.37 -5.40 -30.92
N GLU A 251 2.03 -5.54 -29.77
CA GLU A 251 3.48 -5.45 -29.63
C GLU A 251 4.18 -6.62 -30.33
N LEU A 252 3.71 -7.85 -30.11
CA LEU A 252 4.21 -9.04 -30.78
C LEU A 252 4.10 -8.89 -32.30
N LYS A 253 2.94 -8.45 -32.80
CA LYS A 253 2.73 -8.21 -34.23
C LYS A 253 3.72 -7.19 -34.79
N LYS A 254 3.96 -6.10 -34.06
CA LYS A 254 4.87 -5.04 -34.50
C LYS A 254 6.29 -5.56 -34.68
N CYS A 255 6.71 -6.47 -33.81
CA CYS A 255 8.06 -7.01 -33.78
C CYS A 255 8.22 -8.33 -34.55
N GLY A 256 7.23 -8.67 -35.38
CA GLY A 256 7.25 -9.90 -36.18
C GLY A 256 7.25 -11.19 -35.36
N LEU A 257 6.82 -11.13 -34.10
CA LEU A 257 6.71 -12.29 -33.22
C LEU A 257 5.36 -13.00 -33.41
N PRO A 258 5.29 -14.33 -33.19
CA PRO A 258 4.04 -15.08 -33.17
C PRO A 258 3.01 -14.42 -32.26
N VAL A 259 1.77 -14.28 -32.75
CA VAL A 259 0.63 -13.77 -31.97
C VAL A 259 -0.35 -14.90 -31.71
N PRO A 260 -0.74 -15.17 -30.45
CA PRO A 260 -1.75 -16.18 -30.16
C PRO A 260 -3.14 -15.77 -30.67
N GLU A 261 -3.88 -16.73 -31.21
CA GLU A 261 -5.25 -16.53 -31.70
C GLU A 261 -6.20 -16.18 -30.54
N ASN A 262 -5.99 -16.78 -29.36
CA ASN A 262 -6.74 -16.50 -28.14
C ASN A 262 -6.18 -15.36 -27.29
N SER A 263 -5.44 -14.41 -27.89
CA SER A 263 -4.84 -13.28 -27.16
C SER A 263 -5.87 -12.45 -26.37
N ALA A 264 -7.08 -12.26 -26.87
CA ALA A 264 -8.15 -11.56 -26.15
C ALA A 264 -8.60 -12.30 -24.88
N GLU A 265 -8.63 -13.63 -24.90
CA GLU A 265 -8.98 -14.47 -23.76
C GLU A 265 -7.89 -14.38 -22.68
N ILE A 266 -6.62 -14.46 -23.10
CA ILE A 266 -5.46 -14.26 -22.22
C ILE A 266 -5.52 -12.89 -21.54
N VAL A 267 -5.82 -11.81 -22.30
CA VAL A 267 -5.97 -10.45 -21.76
C VAL A 267 -7.10 -10.37 -20.73
N SER A 268 -8.24 -11.02 -20.98
CA SER A 268 -9.36 -11.07 -20.03
C SER A 268 -8.96 -11.75 -18.74
N ALA A 269 -8.35 -12.94 -18.83
CA ALA A 269 -7.89 -13.70 -17.68
C ALA A 269 -6.88 -12.91 -16.83
N ILE A 270 -5.90 -12.27 -17.48
CA ILE A 270 -4.92 -11.40 -16.80
C ILE A 270 -5.62 -10.26 -16.06
N ARG A 271 -6.61 -9.62 -16.69
CA ARG A 271 -7.37 -8.52 -16.06
C ARG A 271 -8.11 -9.02 -14.83
N GLU A 272 -8.82 -10.13 -14.92
CA GLU A 272 -9.56 -10.71 -13.79
C GLU A 272 -8.64 -11.11 -12.63
N ILE A 273 -7.49 -11.73 -12.92
CA ILE A 273 -6.48 -12.09 -11.91
C ILE A 273 -5.96 -10.84 -11.19
N ARG A 274 -5.69 -9.77 -11.94
CA ARG A 274 -5.27 -8.47 -11.40
C ARG A 274 -6.34 -7.84 -10.52
N ASP A 275 -7.60 -7.94 -10.95
CA ASP A 275 -8.76 -7.38 -10.25
C ASP A 275 -9.16 -8.18 -8.99
N GLY A 276 -8.51 -9.33 -8.74
CA GLY A 276 -8.70 -10.08 -7.51
C GLY A 276 -9.44 -11.40 -7.64
N ALA A 277 -9.79 -11.82 -8.85
CA ALA A 277 -10.52 -13.06 -9.05
C ALA A 277 -9.72 -14.27 -8.53
N THR A 278 -10.36 -15.08 -7.70
CA THR A 278 -9.82 -16.35 -7.20
C THR A 278 -10.43 -17.49 -8.02
N GLY A 279 -9.60 -18.32 -8.64
CA GLY A 279 -10.05 -19.45 -9.47
C GLY A 279 -10.05 -19.20 -10.98
N VAL A 280 -9.55 -18.04 -11.43
CA VAL A 280 -9.29 -17.80 -12.86
C VAL A 280 -7.95 -18.45 -13.22
N VAL A 281 -7.99 -19.36 -14.19
CA VAL A 281 -6.81 -20.02 -14.74
C VAL A 281 -6.35 -19.23 -15.97
N LEU A 282 -5.05 -18.99 -16.08
CA LEU A 282 -4.46 -18.35 -17.25
C LEU A 282 -4.52 -19.32 -18.43
N PRO A 283 -5.23 -19.01 -19.53
CA PRO A 283 -5.31 -19.91 -20.68
C PRO A 283 -3.97 -20.00 -21.40
N ALA A 284 -3.65 -21.20 -21.89
CA ALA A 284 -2.46 -21.41 -22.71
C ALA A 284 -2.62 -20.72 -24.08
N PRO A 285 -1.55 -20.16 -24.66
CA PRO A 285 -1.60 -19.60 -26.01
C PRO A 285 -1.96 -20.64 -27.07
N VAL A 286 -2.95 -20.31 -27.89
CA VAL A 286 -3.33 -21.06 -29.10
C VAL A 286 -2.64 -20.43 -30.30
N TRP A 287 -1.88 -21.23 -31.04
CA TRP A 287 -1.12 -20.80 -32.20
C TRP A 287 -1.78 -21.32 -33.48
N GLY A 288 -1.88 -20.46 -34.50
CA GLY A 288 -2.44 -20.83 -35.79
C GLY A 288 -1.58 -21.85 -36.54
N GLU A 289 -2.18 -22.50 -37.55
CA GLU A 289 -1.49 -23.50 -38.35
C GLU A 289 -0.22 -22.94 -39.01
N GLY A 290 0.90 -23.66 -38.87
CA GLY A 290 2.19 -23.25 -39.43
C GLY A 290 2.97 -22.23 -38.59
N VAL A 291 2.43 -21.78 -37.45
CA VAL A 291 3.15 -20.90 -36.51
C VAL A 291 3.98 -21.76 -35.54
N THR A 292 5.29 -21.51 -35.47
CA THR A 292 6.15 -22.20 -34.51
C THR A 292 6.04 -21.51 -33.14
N PRO A 293 5.59 -22.21 -32.09
CA PRO A 293 5.50 -21.62 -30.77
C PRO A 293 6.91 -21.36 -30.20
N PRO A 294 7.08 -20.29 -29.40
CA PRO A 294 8.38 -19.97 -28.80
C PRO A 294 8.82 -20.96 -27.71
N ILE A 295 7.87 -21.72 -27.14
CA ILE A 295 8.15 -22.89 -26.31
C ILE A 295 7.53 -24.11 -26.99
N VAL A 296 8.35 -25.14 -27.22
CA VAL A 296 7.83 -26.48 -27.51
C VAL A 296 7.70 -27.21 -26.17
N VAL A 297 6.52 -27.16 -25.56
CA VAL A 297 6.23 -28.00 -24.39
C VAL A 297 5.99 -29.42 -24.92
N LYS A 298 7.01 -30.28 -24.80
CA LYS A 298 6.79 -31.73 -24.98
C LYS A 298 5.90 -32.18 -23.82
N ASP A 299 4.67 -32.57 -24.14
CA ASP A 299 3.68 -33.18 -23.25
C ASP A 299 2.88 -32.24 -22.31
N ALA A 300 2.27 -31.17 -22.85
CA ALA A 300 1.21 -30.45 -22.12
C ALA A 300 -0.12 -31.22 -22.19
N ALA A 301 -0.33 -32.18 -21.27
CA ALA A 301 -1.68 -32.59 -20.94
C ALA A 301 -2.43 -31.39 -20.32
N PRO A 302 -3.71 -31.15 -20.64
CA PRO A 302 -4.47 -30.10 -19.99
C PRO A 302 -4.47 -30.34 -18.48
N ALA A 303 -4.09 -29.34 -17.71
CA ALA A 303 -4.27 -29.38 -16.26
C ALA A 303 -5.78 -29.45 -15.98
N ASN A 304 -6.24 -30.60 -15.50
CA ASN A 304 -7.60 -30.79 -15.00
C ASN A 304 -7.78 -30.08 -13.66
#